data_AF-A0A7Y2FZC7-F1
#
_entry.id   AF-A0A7Y2FZC7-F1
#
_cell.length_a   1.000
_cell.length_b   1.000
_cell.length_c   1.000
_cell.angle_alpha   90.00
_cell.angle_beta   90.00
_cell.angle_gamma   90.00
#
_symmetry.space_group_name_H-M   'P 1'
#
loop_
_entity.id
_entity.type
_entity.pdbx_description
1 polymer ?
#
loop_
_entity_poly.entity_id
_entity_poly.type
_entity_poly.pdbx_seq_one_letter_code
_entity_poly.pdbx_strand_id
1 'polypeptide(L)'
;MIRNHILLIILFATSWQLVAQEDQAKWGTHYKAIEERILAETKWRYTYAMHLESNTIIHQAEDFYEYYIHFKYNYVIEQYLNGRMTRGPWSVDGSMLNYSFKRVDRFEVAKLDKQTLVLEFKQPNSKGTYQYHFVRVDSKDAPFVKPANELPDIIVEKMRPAERRRRLAARRKKKKDRKKSASSLPYISIELIGGGYYGGIDPVLRDYIHIKSSGRLVKEFKSRNGGLIVTKKDIPRQELEEFADYITRQKFFNMERIYDCNSSSCQTRKQKKPTPIPLRLAVAYGNKKKVVTIAIWGGDKYQDQYVDYPKPLDYIIEAIQKMAHRLDDDKALSKL
;
A
#
# COMPACT_ATOMS: atom_id res chain seq x y z
N MET A 1 -38.34 -79.42 40.48
CA MET A 1 -36.87 -79.26 40.30
C MET A 1 -36.58 -77.77 40.34
N ILE A 2 -36.28 -77.20 41.52
CA ILE A 2 -34.90 -77.00 42.07
C ILE A 2 -34.13 -76.08 41.10
N ARG A 3 -33.73 -74.84 41.41
CA ARG A 3 -33.18 -74.23 42.65
C ARG A 3 -33.21 -72.69 42.47
N ASN A 4 -34.01 -71.97 43.24
CA ASN A 4 -33.62 -71.01 44.28
C ASN A 4 -32.15 -70.97 44.74
N HIS A 5 -31.77 -69.75 45.20
CA HIS A 5 -30.77 -69.37 46.22
C HIS A 5 -29.49 -68.66 45.71
N ILE A 6 -28.93 -67.61 46.33
CA ILE A 6 -29.17 -66.88 47.60
C ILE A 6 -28.22 -65.65 47.61
N LEU A 7 -28.68 -64.54 48.21
CA LEU A 7 -28.04 -63.51 49.09
C LEU A 7 -26.54 -63.11 48.92
N LEU A 8 -26.02 -61.95 49.34
CA LEU A 8 -26.28 -61.02 50.47
C LEU A 8 -25.78 -59.61 50.05
N ILE A 9 -26.49 -58.49 50.31
CA ILE A 9 -26.50 -57.65 51.55
C ILE A 9 -25.08 -57.09 51.84
N ILE A 10 -24.86 -55.77 51.89
CA ILE A 10 -24.94 -54.95 53.11
C ILE A 10 -25.15 -53.45 52.78
N LEU A 11 -26.16 -52.90 53.45
CA LEU A 11 -26.39 -51.47 53.72
C LEU A 11 -25.22 -50.84 54.49
N PHE A 12 -24.76 -49.67 54.07
CA PHE A 12 -24.29 -48.65 55.01
C PHE A 12 -24.99 -47.33 54.72
N ALA A 13 -25.78 -46.90 55.70
CA ALA A 13 -26.38 -45.59 55.78
C ALA A 13 -25.37 -44.59 56.34
N THR A 14 -25.16 -43.48 55.64
CA THR A 14 -24.76 -42.16 56.19
C THR A 14 -25.16 -41.13 55.13
N SER A 15 -26.30 -40.47 55.29
CA SER A 15 -26.40 -39.08 55.77
C SER A 15 -25.70 -38.06 54.87
N TRP A 16 -26.54 -37.26 54.19
CA TRP A 16 -26.33 -35.84 53.85
C TRP A 16 -25.05 -35.59 53.02
N GLN A 17 -25.16 -35.20 51.77
CA GLN A 17 -25.57 -33.84 51.44
C GLN A 17 -26.47 -33.84 50.19
N LEU A 18 -27.63 -33.20 50.33
CA LEU A 18 -28.12 -32.33 49.28
C LEU A 18 -26.94 -31.41 48.92
N VAL A 19 -26.18 -31.75 47.89
CA VAL A 19 -25.47 -30.72 47.15
C VAL A 19 -26.58 -29.94 46.50
N ALA A 20 -27.02 -28.90 47.19
CA ALA A 20 -27.61 -27.75 46.54
C ALA A 20 -26.71 -27.48 45.35
N GLN A 21 -27.25 -27.69 44.15
CA GLN A 21 -26.68 -27.11 42.95
C GLN A 21 -26.87 -25.61 43.18
N GLU A 22 -25.94 -25.03 43.94
CA GLU A 22 -25.80 -23.61 44.09
C GLU A 22 -25.78 -23.09 42.67
N ASP A 23 -26.79 -22.28 42.34
CA ASP A 23 -26.95 -21.60 41.07
C ASP A 23 -25.62 -20.90 40.78
N GLN A 24 -24.71 -21.60 40.10
CA GLN A 24 -23.54 -21.02 39.50
C GLN A 24 -24.12 -20.07 38.47
N ALA A 25 -24.16 -18.81 38.88
CA ALA A 25 -24.61 -17.68 38.10
C ALA A 25 -24.24 -17.93 36.64
N LYS A 26 -25.25 -17.96 35.78
CA LYS A 26 -25.08 -18.07 34.33
C LYS A 26 -24.26 -16.86 33.87
N TRP A 27 -22.96 -17.03 33.71
CA TRP A 27 -22.06 -16.00 33.18
C TRP A 27 -21.79 -16.27 31.71
N GLY A 28 -21.79 -15.20 30.93
CA GLY A 28 -21.68 -15.21 29.48
C GLY A 28 -23.01 -14.83 28.83
N THR A 29 -23.02 -13.64 28.19
CA THR A 29 -23.92 -13.11 27.13
C THR A 29 -24.31 -11.64 27.33
N HIS A 30 -23.72 -10.92 28.30
CA HIS A 30 -23.99 -9.48 28.47
C HIS A 30 -23.40 -8.66 27.32
N TYR A 31 -22.29 -9.14 26.74
CA TYR A 31 -21.58 -8.46 25.67
C TYR A 31 -21.65 -9.23 24.35
N LYS A 32 -21.40 -8.51 23.27
CA LYS A 32 -21.42 -9.07 21.92
C LYS A 32 -20.34 -10.15 21.80
N ALA A 33 -20.67 -11.24 21.11
CA ALA A 33 -19.70 -12.26 20.74
C ALA A 33 -18.47 -11.66 20.04
N ILE A 34 -17.30 -12.13 20.47
CA ILE A 34 -16.01 -11.64 20.01
C ILE A 34 -15.56 -12.53 18.85
N GLU A 35 -15.06 -11.91 17.80
CA GLU A 35 -14.36 -12.65 16.77
C GLU A 35 -12.91 -12.87 17.22
N GLU A 36 -12.51 -14.12 17.43
CA GLU A 36 -11.17 -14.53 17.89
C GLU A 36 -10.01 -13.83 17.15
N ARG A 37 -10.17 -13.67 15.83
CA ARG A 37 -9.21 -12.97 14.94
C ARG A 37 -8.88 -11.53 15.33
N ILE A 38 -9.73 -10.87 16.14
CA ILE A 38 -9.51 -9.50 16.58
C ILE A 38 -8.52 -9.47 17.76
N LEU A 39 -8.48 -10.53 18.56
CA LEU A 39 -7.54 -10.71 19.68
C LEU A 39 -6.25 -11.41 19.24
N ALA A 40 -6.30 -12.28 18.24
CA ALA A 40 -5.09 -12.97 17.79
C ALA A 40 -4.01 -12.01 17.25
N GLU A 41 -2.76 -12.27 17.65
CA GLU A 41 -1.56 -11.44 17.43
C GLU A 41 -1.65 -10.01 17.94
N THR A 42 -2.41 -9.79 19.00
CA THR A 42 -2.48 -8.49 19.67
C THR A 42 -1.68 -8.51 20.97
N LYS A 43 -1.02 -7.38 21.23
CA LYS A 43 -0.22 -7.13 22.42
C LYS A 43 -0.88 -6.02 23.23
N TRP A 44 -1.00 -6.23 24.53
CA TRP A 44 -1.66 -5.31 25.43
C TRP A 44 -0.84 -5.07 26.68
N ARG A 45 -0.84 -3.83 27.16
CA ARG A 45 -0.26 -3.42 28.43
C ARG A 45 -1.36 -3.11 29.43
N TYR A 46 -1.25 -3.65 30.62
CA TYR A 46 -2.20 -3.37 31.70
C TYR A 46 -2.03 -1.95 32.25
N THR A 47 -3.15 -1.31 32.57
CA THR A 47 -3.15 0.06 33.08
C THR A 47 -3.73 0.15 34.49
N TYR A 48 -4.92 -0.39 34.73
CA TYR A 48 -5.55 -0.33 36.04
C TYR A 48 -6.67 -1.36 36.19
N ALA A 49 -7.05 -1.60 37.45
CA ALA A 49 -8.23 -2.35 37.85
C ALA A 49 -9.22 -1.42 38.53
N MET A 50 -10.49 -1.54 38.17
CA MET A 50 -11.57 -0.72 38.71
C MET A 50 -12.69 -1.60 39.25
N HIS A 51 -13.31 -1.16 40.34
CA HIS A 51 -14.56 -1.72 40.84
C HIS A 51 -15.73 -1.01 40.15
N LEU A 52 -16.61 -1.75 39.51
CA LEU A 52 -17.65 -1.17 38.67
C LEU A 52 -18.74 -0.46 39.50
N GLU A 53 -19.13 -1.05 40.63
CA GLU A 53 -20.23 -0.54 41.46
C GLU A 53 -19.87 0.75 42.20
N SER A 54 -18.62 0.92 42.61
CA SER A 54 -18.14 2.16 43.27
C SER A 54 -17.38 3.09 42.33
N ASN A 55 -17.10 2.65 41.10
CA ASN A 55 -16.27 3.37 40.12
C ASN A 55 -14.89 3.78 40.68
N THR A 56 -14.35 3.00 41.62
CA THR A 56 -13.06 3.27 42.28
C THR A 56 -11.96 2.44 41.64
N ILE A 57 -10.82 3.07 41.33
CA ILE A 57 -9.60 2.38 40.90
C ILE A 57 -9.01 1.69 42.13
N ILE A 58 -8.93 0.36 42.09
CA ILE A 58 -8.40 -0.46 43.19
C ILE A 58 -6.89 -0.67 43.03
N HIS A 59 -6.41 -0.67 41.78
CA HIS A 59 -5.02 -0.86 41.47
C HIS A 59 -4.68 -0.12 40.19
N GLN A 60 -3.60 0.65 40.20
CA GLN A 60 -3.06 1.26 39.00
C GLN A 60 -1.67 0.68 38.74
N ALA A 61 -1.33 0.48 37.47
CA ALA A 61 0.02 0.15 37.07
C ALA A 61 0.88 1.42 37.25
N GLU A 62 1.59 1.50 38.37
CA GLU A 62 2.65 2.50 38.58
C GLU A 62 3.90 2.12 37.78
N ASP A 63 4.94 2.96 37.79
CA ASP A 63 6.15 2.82 36.96
C ASP A 63 6.88 1.47 37.15
N PHE A 64 6.67 0.79 38.28
CA PHE A 64 7.27 -0.51 38.60
C PHE A 64 6.36 -1.72 38.28
N TYR A 65 5.17 -1.51 37.73
CA TYR A 65 4.21 -2.57 37.42
C TYR A 65 4.08 -2.77 35.91
N GLU A 66 5.10 -3.39 35.33
CA GLU A 66 5.15 -3.73 33.92
C GLU A 66 4.45 -5.06 33.65
N TYR A 67 3.18 -4.98 33.29
CA TYR A 67 2.40 -6.15 32.90
C TYR A 67 1.94 -6.09 31.44
N TYR A 68 2.39 -7.05 30.64
CA TYR A 68 2.06 -7.18 29.22
C TYR A 68 1.51 -8.56 28.90
N ILE A 69 0.59 -8.62 27.95
CA ILE A 69 0.01 -9.85 27.43
C ILE A 69 0.10 -9.87 25.90
N HIS A 70 0.40 -11.02 25.33
CA HIS A 70 0.43 -11.28 23.89
C HIS A 70 -0.38 -12.53 23.57
N PHE A 71 -1.49 -12.34 22.85
CA PHE A 71 -2.32 -13.43 22.37
C PHE A 71 -1.78 -13.92 21.02
N LYS A 72 -1.25 -15.14 20.94
CA LYS A 72 -0.69 -15.70 19.70
C LYS A 72 -1.74 -16.50 18.93
N TYR A 73 -1.59 -16.62 17.60
CA TYR A 73 -2.50 -17.41 16.75
C TYR A 73 -2.57 -18.90 17.11
N ASN A 74 -1.54 -19.44 17.76
CA ASN A 74 -1.47 -20.86 18.14
C ASN A 74 -2.14 -21.15 19.49
N TYR A 75 -3.07 -20.31 19.95
CA TYR A 75 -3.77 -20.44 21.25
C TYR A 75 -2.85 -20.38 22.48
N VAL A 76 -1.61 -19.89 22.31
CA VAL A 76 -0.68 -19.63 23.41
C VAL A 76 -0.73 -18.15 23.77
N ILE A 77 -0.85 -17.84 25.05
CA ILE A 77 -0.69 -16.49 25.59
C ILE A 77 0.69 -16.38 26.23
N GLU A 78 1.41 -15.31 25.89
CA GLU A 78 2.65 -14.93 26.56
C GLU A 78 2.37 -13.75 27.49
N GLN A 79 2.71 -13.91 28.76
CA GLN A 79 2.54 -12.90 29.80
C GLN A 79 3.91 -12.47 30.29
N TYR A 80 4.12 -11.17 30.38
CA TYR A 80 5.30 -10.58 31.02
C TYR A 80 4.86 -9.84 32.25
N LEU A 81 5.43 -10.15 33.41
CA LEU A 81 5.23 -9.43 34.66
C LEU A 81 6.60 -9.13 35.28
N ASN A 82 7.00 -7.86 35.30
CA ASN A 82 8.21 -7.37 35.99
C ASN A 82 9.45 -8.25 35.73
N GLY A 83 9.74 -8.55 34.46
CA GLY A 83 10.89 -9.35 34.04
C GLY A 83 10.65 -10.86 33.95
N ARG A 84 9.51 -11.37 34.45
CA ARG A 84 9.17 -12.80 34.39
C ARG A 84 8.20 -13.08 33.24
N MET A 85 8.59 -14.00 32.37
CA MET A 85 7.77 -14.49 31.27
C MET A 85 7.06 -15.78 31.67
N THR A 86 5.74 -15.82 31.48
CA THR A 86 4.93 -17.03 31.67
C THR A 86 4.09 -17.30 30.42
N ARG A 87 3.78 -18.58 30.19
CA ARG A 87 2.99 -19.02 29.05
C ARG A 87 1.78 -19.81 29.52
N GLY A 88 0.66 -19.65 28.83
CA GLY A 88 -0.55 -20.40 29.10
C GLY A 88 -1.41 -20.59 27.85
N PRO A 89 -2.48 -21.39 27.93
CA PRO A 89 -3.48 -21.45 26.88
C PRO A 89 -4.42 -20.24 26.95
N TRP A 90 -4.96 -19.82 25.81
CA TRP A 90 -6.12 -18.93 25.75
C TRP A 90 -7.15 -19.43 24.75
N SER A 91 -8.43 -19.15 25.00
CA SER A 91 -9.51 -19.42 24.06
C SER A 91 -10.66 -18.43 24.26
N VAL A 92 -11.51 -18.29 23.25
CA VAL A 92 -12.69 -17.43 23.31
C VAL A 92 -13.93 -18.27 23.02
N ASP A 93 -14.95 -18.14 23.86
CA ASP A 93 -16.26 -18.76 23.68
C ASP A 93 -17.35 -17.68 23.81
N GLY A 94 -17.91 -17.25 22.68
CA GLY A 94 -18.86 -16.13 22.65
C GLY A 94 -18.24 -14.81 23.11
N SER A 95 -18.69 -14.29 24.25
CA SER A 95 -18.12 -13.10 24.92
C SER A 95 -17.09 -13.43 26.00
N MET A 96 -16.87 -14.72 26.28
CA MET A 96 -15.99 -15.19 27.33
C MET A 96 -14.57 -15.44 26.81
N LEU A 97 -13.59 -14.87 27.48
CA LEU A 97 -12.17 -15.11 27.29
C LEU A 97 -11.68 -16.05 28.42
N ASN A 98 -11.25 -17.24 28.04
CA ASN A 98 -10.61 -18.20 28.95
C ASN A 98 -9.11 -17.98 28.92
N TYR A 99 -8.56 -17.56 30.05
CA TYR A 99 -7.16 -17.21 30.23
C TYR A 99 -6.90 -17.01 31.73
N SER A 100 -5.79 -17.53 32.26
CA SER A 100 -5.45 -17.43 33.68
C SER A 100 -4.67 -16.17 34.04
N PHE A 101 -5.24 -15.31 34.88
CA PHE A 101 -4.60 -14.13 35.45
C PHE A 101 -4.97 -13.95 36.91
N LYS A 102 -3.97 -13.77 37.80
CA LYS A 102 -4.17 -13.53 39.23
C LYS A 102 -5.20 -14.49 39.90
N ARG A 103 -5.19 -15.77 39.50
CA ARG A 103 -6.11 -16.84 39.96
C ARG A 103 -7.55 -16.73 39.48
N VAL A 104 -7.79 -15.98 38.41
CA VAL A 104 -9.06 -15.93 37.69
C VAL A 104 -8.81 -16.47 36.29
N ASP A 105 -9.57 -17.49 35.89
CA ASP A 105 -9.33 -18.23 34.64
C ASP A 105 -10.32 -17.88 33.52
N ARG A 106 -11.36 -17.10 33.83
CA ARG A 106 -12.42 -16.72 32.90
C ARG A 106 -12.80 -15.27 33.10
N PHE A 107 -12.86 -14.55 31.98
CA PHE A 107 -13.22 -13.14 31.92
C PHE A 107 -14.29 -12.93 30.86
N GLU A 108 -15.24 -12.03 31.10
CA GLU A 108 -16.13 -11.56 30.03
C GLU A 108 -15.53 -10.28 29.40
N VAL A 109 -15.50 -10.18 28.09
CA VAL A 109 -14.89 -9.01 27.43
C VAL A 109 -15.93 -7.90 27.30
N ALA A 110 -15.88 -6.93 28.21
CA ALA A 110 -16.79 -5.80 28.24
C ALA A 110 -16.59 -4.84 27.06
N LYS A 111 -15.33 -4.64 26.64
CA LYS A 111 -14.99 -3.74 25.53
C LYS A 111 -13.73 -4.20 24.81
N LEU A 112 -13.79 -4.24 23.48
CA LEU A 112 -12.67 -4.56 22.60
C LEU A 112 -12.66 -3.60 21.41
N ASP A 113 -11.73 -2.64 21.45
CA ASP A 113 -11.49 -1.64 20.42
C ASP A 113 -10.05 -1.73 19.88
N LYS A 114 -9.71 -0.89 18.89
CA LYS A 114 -8.35 -0.83 18.34
C LYS A 114 -7.27 -0.49 19.39
N GLN A 115 -7.64 0.20 20.47
CA GLN A 115 -6.70 0.71 21.47
C GLN A 115 -6.95 0.17 22.87
N THR A 116 -8.16 -0.31 23.18
CA THR A 116 -8.53 -0.68 24.56
C THR A 116 -9.15 -2.06 24.61
N LEU A 117 -8.75 -2.84 25.60
CA LEU A 117 -9.31 -4.13 25.97
C LEU A 117 -9.73 -4.04 27.44
N VAL A 118 -10.99 -4.34 27.72
CA VAL A 118 -11.55 -4.34 29.08
C VAL A 118 -12.07 -5.74 29.38
N LEU A 119 -11.50 -6.35 30.42
CA LEU A 119 -11.86 -7.68 30.90
C LEU A 119 -12.62 -7.57 32.21
N GLU A 120 -13.83 -8.12 32.25
CA GLU A 120 -14.71 -8.11 33.41
C GLU A 120 -14.71 -9.46 34.12
N PHE A 121 -14.70 -9.43 35.45
CA PHE A 121 -14.84 -10.61 36.30
C PHE A 121 -15.47 -10.23 37.65
N LYS A 122 -16.04 -11.21 38.35
CA LYS A 122 -16.44 -11.09 39.76
C LYS A 122 -15.68 -12.14 40.56
N GLN A 123 -15.33 -11.82 41.80
CA GLN A 123 -14.67 -12.80 42.66
C GLN A 123 -15.73 -13.65 43.37
N PRO A 124 -15.49 -14.95 43.59
CA PRO A 124 -16.46 -15.82 44.25
C PRO A 124 -16.92 -15.30 45.63
N ASN A 125 -16.03 -14.60 46.34
CA ASN A 125 -16.25 -14.15 47.72
C ASN A 125 -16.55 -12.64 47.85
N SER A 126 -16.69 -11.89 46.75
CA SER A 126 -16.98 -10.46 46.81
C SER A 126 -18.28 -10.11 46.07
N LYS A 127 -19.00 -9.12 46.60
CA LYS A 127 -20.31 -8.68 46.06
C LYS A 127 -20.18 -7.73 44.85
N GLY A 128 -19.02 -7.72 44.19
CA GLY A 128 -18.62 -6.67 43.26
C GLY A 128 -18.09 -7.20 41.94
N THR A 129 -18.23 -6.37 40.92
CA THR A 129 -17.75 -6.60 39.56
C THR A 129 -16.51 -5.76 39.34
N TYR A 130 -15.46 -6.40 38.82
CA TYR A 130 -14.15 -5.81 38.64
C TYR A 130 -13.80 -5.80 37.16
N GLN A 131 -13.15 -4.73 36.72
CA GLN A 131 -12.72 -4.56 35.35
C GLN A 131 -11.21 -4.30 35.29
N TYR A 132 -10.51 -5.14 34.53
CA TYR A 132 -9.12 -4.91 34.14
C TYR A 132 -9.06 -4.15 32.82
N HIS A 133 -8.31 -3.06 32.82
CA HIS A 133 -8.12 -2.21 31.66
C HIS A 133 -6.73 -2.45 31.06
N PHE A 134 -6.73 -2.61 29.75
CA PHE A 134 -5.53 -2.80 28.95
C PHE A 134 -5.52 -1.86 27.75
N VAL A 135 -4.32 -1.42 27.39
CA VAL A 135 -4.06 -0.56 26.22
C VAL A 135 -3.21 -1.33 25.21
N ARG A 136 -3.56 -1.23 23.94
CA ARG A 136 -2.82 -1.90 22.86
C ARG A 136 -1.43 -1.29 22.73
N VAL A 137 -0.42 -2.15 22.57
CA VAL A 137 0.97 -1.74 22.36
C VAL A 137 1.53 -2.32 21.07
N ASP A 138 2.44 -1.59 20.44
CA ASP A 138 3.15 -2.06 19.26
C ASP A 138 4.22 -3.08 19.64
N SER A 139 4.62 -3.90 18.67
CA SER A 139 5.64 -4.93 18.88
C SER A 139 6.99 -4.38 19.33
N LYS A 140 7.30 -3.11 19.06
CA LYS A 140 8.56 -2.46 19.44
C LYS A 140 8.60 -2.06 20.91
N ASP A 141 7.42 -1.79 21.48
CA ASP A 141 7.26 -1.26 22.84
C ASP A 141 6.91 -2.36 23.84
N ALA A 142 6.79 -3.60 23.38
CA ALA A 142 6.46 -4.76 24.20
C ALA A 142 7.70 -5.65 24.40
N PRO A 143 7.89 -6.25 25.59
CA PRO A 143 9.08 -7.05 25.93
C PRO A 143 9.12 -8.44 25.26
N PHE A 144 8.25 -8.69 24.28
CA PHE A 144 8.17 -9.97 23.56
C PHE A 144 9.18 -10.01 22.41
N VAL A 145 10.25 -10.76 22.59
CA VAL A 145 11.27 -10.98 21.56
C VAL A 145 10.71 -11.87 20.45
N LYS A 146 10.60 -11.34 19.24
CA LYS A 146 10.24 -12.15 18.07
C LYS A 146 11.41 -13.06 17.68
N PRO A 147 11.18 -14.37 17.44
CA PRO A 147 12.21 -15.23 16.88
C PRO A 147 12.56 -14.77 15.46
N ALA A 148 13.84 -14.88 15.10
CA ALA A 148 14.39 -14.35 13.84
C ALA A 148 13.75 -14.93 12.56
N ASN A 149 13.05 -16.06 12.68
CA ASN A 149 12.53 -16.83 11.55
C ASN A 149 11.04 -16.54 11.26
N GLU A 150 10.39 -15.67 12.02
CA GLU A 150 8.98 -15.34 11.82
C GLU A 150 8.79 -14.24 10.76
N LEU A 151 7.85 -14.47 9.84
CA LEU A 151 7.44 -13.49 8.84
C LEU A 151 6.80 -12.26 9.53
N PRO A 152 6.91 -11.06 8.93
CA PRO A 152 6.33 -9.85 9.50
C PRO A 152 4.79 -9.93 9.58
N ASP A 153 4.22 -9.42 10.67
CA ASP A 153 2.78 -9.47 10.92
C ASP A 153 2.02 -8.68 9.85
N ILE A 154 1.17 -9.38 9.08
CA ILE A 154 0.21 -8.74 8.17
C ILE A 154 -1.10 -8.59 8.95
N ILE A 155 -1.36 -7.39 9.45
CA ILE A 155 -2.63 -7.06 10.09
C ILE A 155 -3.71 -6.97 9.00
N VAL A 156 -4.48 -8.04 8.80
CA VAL A 156 -5.61 -8.06 7.85
C VAL A 156 -6.82 -7.37 8.48
N GLU A 157 -6.83 -6.04 8.44
CA GLU A 157 -8.04 -5.28 8.81
C GLU A 157 -9.13 -5.50 7.75
N LYS A 158 -10.23 -6.18 8.11
CA LYS A 158 -11.42 -6.21 7.25
C LYS A 158 -12.05 -4.81 7.19
N MET A 159 -11.91 -4.15 6.04
CA MET A 159 -12.68 -2.94 5.72
C MET A 159 -14.18 -3.19 5.94
N ARG A 160 -14.85 -2.25 6.63
CA ARG A 160 -16.31 -2.34 6.89
C ARG A 160 -17.06 -2.48 5.55
N PRO A 161 -18.13 -3.29 5.46
CA PRO A 161 -18.87 -3.51 4.21
C PRO A 161 -19.34 -2.21 3.53
N ALA A 162 -19.76 -1.21 4.32
CA ALA A 162 -20.18 0.10 3.84
C ALA A 162 -19.03 0.88 3.16
N GLU A 163 -17.83 0.81 3.73
CA GLU A 163 -16.63 1.49 3.22
C GLU A 163 -16.12 0.81 1.95
N ARG A 164 -16.20 -0.52 1.88
CA ARG A 164 -15.93 -1.30 0.67
C ARG A 164 -16.89 -0.92 -0.46
N ARG A 165 -18.20 -0.80 -0.19
CA ARG A 165 -19.20 -0.34 -1.17
C ARG A 165 -18.90 1.09 -1.65
N ARG A 166 -18.58 2.02 -0.75
CA ARG A 166 -18.24 3.41 -1.10
C ARG A 166 -16.99 3.50 -1.99
N ARG A 167 -15.93 2.74 -1.67
CA ARG A 167 -14.71 2.65 -2.51
C ARG A 167 -14.98 2.03 -3.88
N LEU A 168 -15.78 0.98 -3.95
CA LEU A 168 -16.17 0.35 -5.22
C LEU A 168 -17.02 1.29 -6.09
N ALA A 169 -17.97 2.02 -5.48
CA ALA A 169 -18.77 3.03 -6.17
C ALA A 169 -17.90 4.19 -6.67
N ALA A 170 -16.98 4.69 -5.85
CA ALA A 170 -16.03 5.75 -6.26
C ALA A 170 -15.11 5.28 -7.41
N ARG A 171 -14.63 4.03 -7.37
CA ARG A 171 -13.86 3.43 -8.48
C ARG A 171 -14.70 3.29 -9.75
N ARG A 172 -15.96 2.86 -9.63
CA ARG A 172 -16.90 2.77 -10.77
C ARG A 172 -17.22 4.14 -11.35
N LYS A 173 -17.45 5.17 -10.53
CA LYS A 173 -17.67 6.55 -10.95
C LYS A 173 -16.43 7.09 -11.67
N LYS A 174 -15.23 6.93 -11.10
CA LYS A 174 -13.96 7.33 -11.72
C LYS A 174 -13.69 6.59 -13.06
N LYS A 175 -14.10 5.32 -13.17
CA LYS A 175 -14.00 4.55 -14.43
C LYS A 175 -15.04 4.98 -15.46
N LYS A 176 -16.25 5.37 -15.03
CA LYS A 176 -17.31 5.93 -15.87
C LYS A 176 -16.96 7.32 -16.38
N ASP A 177 -16.39 8.18 -15.52
CA ASP A 177 -15.93 9.52 -15.90
C ASP A 177 -14.75 9.44 -16.88
N ARG A 178 -13.81 8.50 -16.68
CA ARG A 178 -12.76 8.18 -17.68
C ARG A 178 -13.31 7.67 -19.01
N LYS A 179 -14.42 6.93 -19.01
CA LYS A 179 -15.08 6.47 -20.25
C LYS A 179 -15.89 7.58 -20.93
N LYS A 180 -16.47 8.51 -20.16
CA LYS A 180 -17.22 9.67 -20.69
C LYS A 180 -16.31 10.72 -21.32
N SER A 181 -15.11 10.94 -20.77
CA SER A 181 -14.10 11.81 -21.38
C SER A 181 -13.38 11.20 -22.59
N ALA A 182 -13.59 9.91 -22.87
CA ALA A 182 -13.04 9.21 -24.03
C ALA A 182 -14.02 9.19 -25.22
N SER A 183 -14.99 10.12 -25.25
CA SER A 183 -15.97 10.19 -26.33
C SER A 183 -15.51 11.15 -27.44
N SER A 184 -15.36 10.56 -28.64
CA SER A 184 -15.16 11.11 -29.99
C SER A 184 -13.76 11.51 -30.48
N LEU A 185 -12.88 12.10 -29.66
CA LEU A 185 -11.60 12.60 -30.21
C LEU A 185 -10.50 11.53 -30.20
N PRO A 186 -9.69 11.41 -31.28
CA PRO A 186 -8.63 10.42 -31.37
C PRO A 186 -7.56 10.68 -30.31
N TYR A 187 -7.11 9.64 -29.62
CA TYR A 187 -6.02 9.76 -28.64
C TYR A 187 -4.71 10.15 -29.34
N ILE A 188 -4.02 11.19 -28.86
CA ILE A 188 -2.74 11.65 -29.43
C ILE A 188 -1.67 11.67 -28.34
N SER A 189 -0.52 11.07 -28.57
CA SER A 189 0.61 11.16 -27.64
C SER A 189 1.91 11.13 -28.42
N ILE A 190 2.77 12.12 -28.20
CA ILE A 190 4.07 12.23 -28.88
C ILE A 190 5.15 12.34 -27.81
N GLU A 191 6.19 11.52 -27.93
CA GLU A 191 7.33 11.50 -27.02
C GLU A 191 8.61 11.55 -27.85
N LEU A 192 9.49 12.50 -27.54
CA LEU A 192 10.80 12.63 -28.14
C LEU A 192 11.85 12.57 -27.02
N ILE A 193 12.77 11.62 -27.13
CA ILE A 193 13.83 11.39 -26.14
C ILE A 193 15.18 11.49 -26.84
N GLY A 194 16.09 12.24 -26.23
CA GLY A 194 17.49 12.30 -26.64
C GLY A 194 17.69 13.07 -27.95
N GLY A 195 18.65 12.62 -28.75
CA GLY A 195 19.18 13.37 -29.87
C GLY A 195 20.39 14.23 -29.48
N GLY A 196 21.23 14.52 -30.46
CA GLY A 196 22.44 15.33 -30.29
C GLY A 196 23.64 14.54 -29.76
N TYR A 197 24.58 15.26 -29.14
CA TYR A 197 25.87 14.72 -28.70
C TYR A 197 26.12 15.03 -27.23
N TYR A 198 26.60 14.04 -26.49
CA TYR A 198 27.01 14.12 -25.09
C TYR A 198 28.53 14.23 -24.96
N GLY A 199 29.02 15.23 -24.25
CA GLY A 199 30.44 15.48 -24.04
C GLY A 199 30.80 16.92 -24.37
N GLY A 200 31.56 17.56 -23.50
CA GLY A 200 31.80 19.00 -23.51
C GLY A 200 31.88 19.53 -22.07
N ILE A 201 31.91 20.86 -21.92
CA ILE A 201 32.02 21.53 -20.62
C ILE A 201 30.79 21.25 -19.73
N ASP A 202 29.60 21.09 -20.34
CA ASP A 202 28.36 20.74 -19.64
C ASP A 202 27.51 19.71 -20.42
N PRO A 203 27.64 18.40 -20.13
CA PRO A 203 27.00 17.36 -20.94
C PRO A 203 25.54 17.07 -20.52
N VAL A 204 24.67 16.80 -21.49
CA VAL A 204 23.20 16.67 -21.31
C VAL A 204 22.80 15.29 -20.76
N LEU A 205 22.23 15.25 -19.57
CA LEU A 205 21.78 14.00 -18.91
C LEU A 205 20.36 13.60 -19.29
N ARG A 206 19.48 14.57 -19.56
CA ARG A 206 18.08 14.32 -19.92
C ARG A 206 17.61 15.40 -20.88
N ASP A 207 17.14 14.99 -22.06
CA ASP A 207 16.36 15.82 -22.95
C ASP A 207 15.12 15.03 -23.36
N TYR A 208 13.97 15.50 -22.90
CA TYR A 208 12.70 14.79 -23.05
C TYR A 208 11.58 15.76 -23.35
N ILE A 209 10.86 15.53 -24.44
CA ILE A 209 9.66 16.26 -24.82
C ILE A 209 8.49 15.29 -24.85
N HIS A 210 7.41 15.61 -24.15
CA HIS A 210 6.19 14.82 -24.12
C HIS A 210 4.98 15.71 -24.36
N ILE A 211 4.22 15.41 -25.40
CA ILE A 211 2.96 16.07 -25.73
C ILE A 211 1.82 15.09 -25.41
N LYS A 212 1.01 15.46 -24.42
CA LYS A 212 -0.15 14.69 -23.98
C LYS A 212 -1.31 14.85 -24.94
N SER A 213 -2.24 13.91 -24.91
CA SER A 213 -3.51 14.01 -25.66
C SER A 213 -4.35 15.23 -25.30
N SER A 214 -4.12 15.84 -24.14
CA SER A 214 -4.77 17.09 -23.74
C SER A 214 -4.19 18.33 -24.40
N GLY A 215 -3.15 18.22 -25.25
CA GLY A 215 -2.40 19.36 -25.78
C GLY A 215 -1.22 19.81 -24.90
N ARG A 216 -1.08 19.25 -23.69
CA ARG A 216 -0.03 19.69 -22.75
C ARG A 216 1.33 19.17 -23.18
N LEU A 217 2.22 20.07 -23.60
CA LEU A 217 3.63 19.85 -23.88
C LEU A 217 4.44 20.03 -22.60
N VAL A 218 5.29 19.06 -22.29
CA VAL A 218 6.26 19.11 -21.19
C VAL A 218 7.64 18.83 -21.78
N LYS A 219 8.54 19.80 -21.67
CA LYS A 219 9.96 19.65 -22.00
C LYS A 219 10.77 19.61 -20.71
N GLU A 220 11.57 18.58 -20.56
CA GLU A 220 12.48 18.38 -19.43
C GLU A 220 13.90 18.33 -19.95
N PHE A 221 14.71 19.28 -19.51
CA PHE A 221 16.13 19.38 -19.85
C PHE A 221 16.96 19.35 -18.57
N LYS A 222 18.00 18.51 -18.55
CA LYS A 222 18.95 18.40 -17.43
C LYS A 222 20.34 18.23 -17.99
N SER A 223 21.28 19.07 -17.55
CA SER A 223 22.70 18.92 -17.83
C SER A 223 23.46 18.51 -16.56
N ARG A 224 24.80 18.41 -16.63
CA ARG A 224 25.63 18.00 -15.49
C ARG A 224 25.82 19.15 -14.50
N ASN A 225 26.05 20.34 -15.02
CA ASN A 225 26.30 21.56 -14.27
C ASN A 225 25.00 22.36 -14.07
N GLY A 226 24.00 22.16 -14.95
CA GLY A 226 22.67 22.74 -14.84
C GLY A 226 21.69 21.84 -14.10
N GLY A 227 20.79 22.46 -13.33
CA GLY A 227 19.67 21.77 -12.70
C GLY A 227 18.65 21.22 -13.70
N LEU A 228 17.58 20.59 -13.19
CA LEU A 228 16.45 20.17 -14.02
C LEU A 228 15.60 21.39 -14.39
N ILE A 229 15.55 21.73 -15.68
CA ILE A 229 14.68 22.76 -16.24
C ILE A 229 13.46 22.06 -16.83
N VAL A 230 12.26 22.44 -16.36
CA VAL A 230 10.99 21.91 -16.86
C VAL A 230 10.17 23.03 -17.45
N THR A 231 9.96 23.01 -18.75
CA THR A 231 9.08 23.93 -19.47
C THR A 231 7.76 23.22 -19.75
N LYS A 232 6.64 23.87 -19.44
CA LYS A 232 5.30 23.34 -19.67
C LYS A 232 4.51 24.34 -20.49
N LYS A 233 3.86 23.87 -21.55
CA LYS A 233 3.02 24.67 -22.45
C LYS A 233 1.78 23.88 -22.83
N ASP A 234 0.73 24.58 -23.19
CA ASP A 234 -0.50 23.97 -23.68
C ASP A 234 -0.67 24.35 -25.16
N ILE A 235 -0.75 23.32 -26.01
CA ILE A 235 -0.94 23.45 -27.45
C ILE A 235 -2.44 23.31 -27.74
N PRO A 236 -3.03 24.20 -28.55
CA PRO A 236 -4.41 24.05 -28.99
C PRO A 236 -4.66 22.67 -29.60
N ARG A 237 -5.82 22.09 -29.30
CA ARG A 237 -6.17 20.75 -29.77
C ARG A 237 -6.15 20.63 -31.29
N GLN A 238 -6.59 21.66 -32.00
CA GLN A 238 -6.61 21.73 -33.46
C GLN A 238 -5.20 21.62 -34.04
N GLU A 239 -4.24 22.41 -33.54
CA GLU A 239 -2.84 22.36 -33.97
C GLU A 239 -2.22 20.96 -33.75
N LEU A 240 -2.56 20.30 -32.64
CA LEU A 240 -2.11 18.94 -32.35
C LEU A 240 -2.69 17.90 -33.33
N GLU A 241 -3.94 18.06 -33.76
CA GLU A 241 -4.59 17.20 -34.74
C GLU A 241 -4.01 17.40 -36.14
N GLU A 242 -3.80 18.66 -36.55
CA GLU A 242 -3.11 19.01 -37.80
C GLU A 242 -1.69 18.43 -37.84
N PHE A 243 -0.98 18.47 -36.71
CA PHE A 243 0.35 17.86 -36.60
C PHE A 243 0.30 16.32 -36.70
N ALA A 244 -0.70 15.67 -36.10
CA ALA A 244 -0.86 14.22 -36.20
C ALA A 244 -1.21 13.77 -37.63
N ASP A 245 -2.00 14.56 -38.35
CA ASP A 245 -2.31 14.34 -39.76
C ASP A 245 -1.06 14.57 -40.64
N TYR A 246 -0.24 15.58 -40.34
CA TYR A 246 1.05 15.79 -40.99
C TYR A 246 1.97 14.57 -40.83
N ILE A 247 2.13 14.03 -39.62
CA ILE A 247 2.92 12.81 -39.37
C ILE A 247 2.39 11.62 -40.19
N THR A 248 1.07 11.51 -40.32
CA THR A 248 0.44 10.44 -41.11
C THR A 248 0.74 10.61 -42.61
N ARG A 249 0.70 11.84 -43.14
CA ARG A 249 1.05 12.15 -44.54
C ARG A 249 2.52 11.85 -44.85
N GLN A 250 3.41 12.07 -43.89
CA GLN A 250 4.84 11.71 -44.00
C GLN A 250 5.11 10.19 -43.94
N LYS A 251 4.06 9.36 -43.86
CA LYS A 251 4.17 7.88 -43.78
C LYS A 251 5.00 7.39 -42.59
N PHE A 252 5.06 8.15 -41.49
CA PHE A 252 5.85 7.79 -40.30
C PHE A 252 5.53 6.40 -39.74
N PHE A 253 4.24 6.01 -39.74
CA PHE A 253 3.82 4.70 -39.23
C PHE A 253 4.38 3.51 -40.05
N ASN A 254 4.76 3.75 -41.31
CA ASN A 254 5.31 2.76 -42.22
C ASN A 254 6.84 2.71 -42.22
N MET A 255 7.53 3.65 -41.56
CA MET A 255 8.99 3.70 -41.47
C MET A 255 9.56 2.51 -40.70
N GLU A 256 10.86 2.26 -40.80
CA GLU A 256 11.53 1.25 -39.97
C GLU A 256 11.53 1.66 -38.49
N ARG A 257 11.60 0.66 -37.60
CA ARG A 257 11.60 0.91 -36.15
C ARG A 257 12.96 1.38 -35.63
N ILE A 258 14.03 0.98 -36.30
CA ILE A 258 15.40 1.22 -35.85
C ILE A 258 16.22 1.56 -37.10
N TYR A 259 16.89 2.71 -37.08
CA TYR A 259 17.92 3.07 -38.04
C TYR A 259 19.26 3.06 -37.32
N ASP A 260 20.08 2.06 -37.61
CA ASP A 260 21.37 1.85 -36.97
C ASP A 260 22.54 2.02 -37.95
N CYS A 261 23.75 2.08 -37.40
CA CYS A 261 25.00 2.18 -38.15
C CYS A 261 25.30 0.91 -38.94
N ASN A 262 25.27 1.01 -40.27
CA ASN A 262 25.67 -0.07 -41.18
C ASN A 262 27.14 0.02 -41.62
N SER A 263 27.77 1.19 -41.49
CA SER A 263 29.16 1.44 -41.91
C SER A 263 30.15 1.41 -40.75
N SER A 264 31.40 1.06 -41.05
CA SER A 264 32.51 1.10 -40.08
C SER A 264 32.74 2.51 -39.53
N SER A 265 32.63 3.54 -40.38
CA SER A 265 32.75 4.95 -39.99
C SER A 265 31.69 5.36 -38.96
N CYS A 266 30.45 4.92 -39.12
CA CYS A 266 29.36 5.19 -38.17
C CYS A 266 29.60 4.51 -36.81
N GLN A 267 30.06 3.25 -36.82
CA GLN A 267 30.39 2.54 -35.59
C GLN A 267 31.56 3.19 -34.84
N THR A 268 32.60 3.62 -35.56
CA THR A 268 33.70 4.39 -34.97
C THR A 268 33.22 5.74 -34.41
N ARG A 269 32.28 6.41 -35.10
CA ARG A 269 31.73 7.70 -34.64
C ARG A 269 31.01 7.59 -33.30
N LYS A 270 30.32 6.47 -33.01
CA LYS A 270 29.67 6.23 -31.71
C LYS A 270 30.62 6.30 -30.52
N GLN A 271 31.89 5.91 -30.73
CA GLN A 271 32.89 5.84 -29.66
C GLN A 271 33.65 7.16 -29.46
N LYS A 272 33.61 8.07 -30.45
CA LYS A 272 34.31 9.37 -30.39
C LYS A 272 33.54 10.38 -29.54
N LYS A 273 34.27 11.13 -28.70
CA LYS A 273 33.71 12.26 -27.95
C LYS A 273 33.58 13.51 -28.86
N PRO A 274 32.48 14.27 -28.76
CA PRO A 274 31.29 14.01 -27.95
C PRO A 274 30.48 12.83 -28.51
N THR A 275 30.08 11.93 -27.62
CA THR A 275 29.39 10.67 -27.93
C THR A 275 27.95 10.93 -28.35
N PRO A 276 27.49 10.44 -29.51
CA PRO A 276 26.11 10.66 -29.95
C PRO A 276 25.11 10.00 -28.99
N ILE A 277 23.99 10.69 -28.72
CA ILE A 277 22.85 10.12 -27.99
C ILE A 277 21.82 9.67 -29.04
N PRO A 278 21.35 8.42 -28.99
CA PRO A 278 20.31 7.97 -29.91
C PRO A 278 19.03 8.77 -29.71
N LEU A 279 18.40 9.15 -30.81
CA LEU A 279 17.10 9.80 -30.81
C LEU A 279 16.00 8.76 -30.83
N ARG A 280 14.99 8.91 -29.97
CA ARG A 280 13.81 8.04 -29.98
C ARG A 280 12.54 8.88 -30.06
N LEU A 281 11.76 8.66 -31.12
CA LEU A 281 10.47 9.29 -31.34
C LEU A 281 9.36 8.24 -31.25
N ALA A 282 8.44 8.44 -30.31
CA ALA A 282 7.24 7.62 -30.18
C ALA A 282 5.99 8.47 -30.49
N VAL A 283 5.18 8.02 -31.43
CA VAL A 283 3.91 8.67 -31.79
C VAL A 283 2.78 7.66 -31.66
N ALA A 284 1.74 8.05 -30.93
CA ALA A 284 0.46 7.38 -30.85
C ALA A 284 -0.64 8.31 -31.39
N TYR A 285 -1.41 7.84 -32.36
CA TYR A 285 -2.55 8.55 -32.95
C TYR A 285 -3.72 7.58 -33.15
N GLY A 286 -4.80 7.78 -32.41
CA GLY A 286 -5.93 6.86 -32.34
C GLY A 286 -5.47 5.44 -31.97
N ASN A 287 -5.64 4.51 -32.91
CA ASN A 287 -5.24 3.10 -32.77
C ASN A 287 -3.84 2.79 -33.32
N LYS A 288 -3.15 3.76 -33.94
CA LYS A 288 -1.81 3.57 -34.52
C LYS A 288 -0.76 4.01 -33.51
N LYS A 289 0.25 3.17 -33.29
CA LYS A 289 1.41 3.51 -32.46
C LYS A 289 2.69 3.06 -33.16
N LYS A 290 3.66 3.97 -33.27
CA LYS A 290 4.98 3.67 -33.84
C LYS A 290 6.06 4.30 -32.97
N VAL A 291 7.16 3.56 -32.83
CA VAL A 291 8.38 4.03 -32.19
C VAL A 291 9.50 3.85 -33.20
N VAL A 292 10.26 4.94 -33.41
CA VAL A 292 11.43 4.98 -34.29
C VAL A 292 12.62 5.40 -33.46
N THR A 293 13.71 4.65 -33.55
CA THR A 293 14.98 4.93 -32.88
C THR A 293 16.06 5.15 -33.93
N ILE A 294 16.81 6.25 -33.83
CA ILE A 294 17.94 6.59 -34.71
C ILE A 294 19.21 6.56 -33.86
N ALA A 295 20.21 5.78 -34.28
CA ALA A 295 21.45 5.64 -33.51
C ALA A 295 22.27 6.94 -33.43
N ILE A 296 22.36 7.69 -34.53
CA ILE A 296 23.00 9.00 -34.61
C ILE A 296 22.07 9.90 -35.43
N TRP A 297 21.52 10.93 -34.79
CA TRP A 297 20.63 11.90 -35.44
C TRP A 297 21.38 13.20 -35.76
N GLY A 298 21.21 13.69 -36.99
CA GLY A 298 21.91 14.88 -37.50
C GLY A 298 23.32 14.60 -38.02
N GLY A 299 23.91 15.63 -38.63
CA GLY A 299 25.30 15.61 -39.11
C GLY A 299 26.31 16.03 -38.06
N ASP A 300 27.60 15.85 -38.37
CA ASP A 300 28.68 16.49 -37.62
C ASP A 300 28.99 17.89 -38.19
N LYS A 301 30.16 18.46 -37.83
CA LYS A 301 30.60 19.78 -38.32
C LYS A 301 30.75 19.84 -39.85
N TYR A 302 30.88 18.70 -40.51
CA TYR A 302 30.99 18.56 -41.97
C TYR A 302 29.64 18.16 -42.61
N GLN A 303 28.57 18.11 -41.83
CA GLN A 303 27.21 17.68 -42.23
C GLN A 303 27.13 16.23 -42.73
N ASP A 304 28.10 15.38 -42.38
CA ASP A 304 28.06 13.97 -42.76
C ASP A 304 26.95 13.23 -42.01
N GLN A 305 26.01 12.66 -42.75
CA GLN A 305 24.94 11.83 -42.21
C GLN A 305 25.44 10.39 -42.04
N TYR A 306 25.66 9.98 -40.80
CA TYR A 306 26.24 8.66 -40.48
C TYR A 306 25.23 7.51 -40.60
N VAL A 307 23.94 7.78 -40.41
CA VAL A 307 22.85 6.79 -40.44
C VAL A 307 21.88 7.17 -41.54
N ASP A 308 21.59 6.21 -42.43
CA ASP A 308 20.61 6.40 -43.50
C ASP A 308 19.20 6.24 -42.95
N TYR A 309 18.52 7.37 -42.75
CA TYR A 309 17.14 7.45 -42.29
C TYR A 309 16.38 8.46 -43.17
N PRO A 310 15.06 8.28 -43.35
CA PRO A 310 14.29 9.08 -44.30
C PRO A 310 14.17 10.55 -43.85
N LYS A 311 14.46 11.50 -44.75
CA LYS A 311 14.35 12.97 -44.53
C LYS A 311 13.02 13.43 -43.90
N PRO A 312 11.84 12.85 -44.22
CA PRO A 312 10.60 13.16 -43.51
C PRO A 312 10.67 13.07 -41.98
N LEU A 313 11.57 12.24 -41.45
CA LEU A 313 11.79 12.10 -40.01
C LEU A 313 12.38 13.40 -39.42
N ASP A 314 13.33 14.05 -40.11
CA ASP A 314 13.90 15.32 -39.68
C ASP A 314 12.83 16.41 -39.59
N TYR A 315 11.95 16.53 -40.60
CA TYR A 315 10.89 17.53 -40.58
C TYR A 315 9.91 17.35 -39.41
N ILE A 316 9.59 16.09 -39.05
CA ILE A 316 8.75 15.79 -37.89
C ILE A 316 9.45 16.21 -36.59
N ILE A 317 10.74 15.88 -36.45
CA ILE A 317 11.52 16.20 -35.25
C ILE A 317 11.70 17.71 -35.09
N GLU A 318 12.02 18.40 -36.18
CA GLU A 318 12.20 19.84 -36.21
C GLU A 318 10.90 20.57 -35.85
N ALA A 319 9.75 20.09 -36.32
CA ALA A 319 8.44 20.61 -35.92
C ALA A 319 8.17 20.44 -34.42
N ILE A 320 8.50 19.27 -33.84
CA ILE A 320 8.38 19.04 -32.38
C ILE A 320 9.27 20.00 -31.59
N GLN A 321 10.52 20.18 -32.02
CA GLN A 321 11.45 21.09 -31.39
C GLN A 321 10.97 22.54 -31.49
N LYS A 322 10.47 22.97 -32.66
CA LYS A 322 9.88 24.32 -32.85
C LYS A 322 8.69 24.56 -31.92
N MET A 323 7.76 23.60 -31.80
CA MET A 323 6.64 23.70 -30.85
C MET A 323 7.12 23.83 -29.40
N ALA A 324 8.20 23.15 -29.01
CA ALA A 324 8.76 23.26 -27.66
C ALA A 324 9.47 24.60 -27.42
N HIS A 325 10.15 25.14 -28.44
CA HIS A 325 10.99 26.34 -28.36
C HIS A 325 10.27 27.66 -28.60
N ARG A 326 9.06 27.67 -29.19
CA ARG A 326 8.25 28.88 -29.41
C ARG A 326 8.17 29.71 -28.13
N LEU A 327 8.75 30.91 -28.10
CA LEU A 327 8.67 31.78 -26.92
C LEU A 327 7.19 32.14 -26.69
N ASP A 328 6.77 32.22 -25.43
CA ASP A 328 5.43 32.66 -25.07
C ASP A 328 5.33 34.18 -25.36
N ASP A 329 5.16 34.58 -26.63
CA ASP A 329 4.93 35.98 -27.02
C ASP A 329 3.64 36.54 -26.38
N ASP A 330 2.77 35.68 -25.84
CA ASP A 330 1.52 36.06 -25.18
C ASP A 330 1.69 36.65 -23.77
N LYS A 331 2.89 36.60 -23.15
CA LYS A 331 3.13 37.33 -21.89
C LYS A 331 3.56 38.78 -22.09
N ALA A 332 3.85 39.21 -23.32
CA ALA A 332 4.21 40.59 -23.62
C ALA A 332 2.99 41.47 -23.98
N LEU A 333 1.87 40.87 -24.41
CA LEU A 333 0.66 41.58 -24.80
C LEU A 333 -0.39 41.73 -23.68
N SER A 334 -0.18 41.11 -22.52
CA SER A 334 -1.05 41.29 -21.34
C SER A 334 -0.53 42.36 -20.36
N LYS A 335 0.41 43.19 -20.80
CA LYS A 335 1.01 44.29 -20.02
C LYS A 335 1.07 45.63 -20.79
N LEU A 336 0.35 45.72 -21.89
CA LEU A 336 -0.10 46.97 -22.51
C LEU A 336 -1.61 47.01 -22.38
#